data_AF-A0A933DR95-F1
#
_entry.id   AF-A0A933DR95-F1
#
_cell.length_a   1.000
_cell.length_b   1.000
_cell.length_c   1.000
_cell.angle_alpha   90.00
_cell.angle_beta   90.00
_cell.angle_gamma   90.00
#
_symmetry.space_group_name_H-M   'P 1'
#
loop_
_entity.id
_entity.type
_entity.pdbx_description
1 polymer ?
#
loop_
_entity_poly.entity_id
_entity_poly.type
_entity_poly.pdbx_seq_one_letter_code
_entity_poly.pdbx_strand_id
1 'polypeptide(L)' 'MAKPNKSIRKRIKLTKTGKLIRRVAGQNHFNAKESGRMRRRKGTSVPFPRSFRREILARL' A
#
# COMPACT_ATOMS: atom_id res chain seq x y z
N MET A 1 -24.52 5.93 8.77
CA MET A 1 -23.11 5.50 8.54
C MET A 1 -22.58 6.22 7.32
N ALA A 2 -21.39 6.82 7.40
CA ALA A 2 -20.76 7.45 6.24
C ALA A 2 -20.31 6.37 5.23
N LYS A 3 -20.42 6.66 3.93
CA LYS A 3 -20.01 5.75 2.86
C LYS A 3 -18.48 5.57 2.90
N PRO A 4 -17.95 4.34 3.08
CA PRO A 4 -16.51 4.16 3.16
C PRO A 4 -15.85 4.41 1.80
N ASN A 5 -14.63 4.95 1.81
CA ASN A 5 -13.86 5.11 0.60
C ASN A 5 -13.37 3.73 0.11
N LYS A 6 -14.15 3.14 -0.81
CA LYS A 6 -13.88 1.80 -1.36
C LYS A 6 -12.49 1.69 -2.00
N SER A 7 -11.94 2.79 -2.53
CA SER A 7 -10.62 2.76 -3.15
C SER A 7 -9.50 2.55 -2.13
N ILE A 8 -9.60 3.18 -0.96
CA ILE A 8 -8.66 3.05 0.14
C ILE A 8 -8.76 1.65 0.75
N ARG A 9 -9.97 1.21 1.07
CA ARG A 9 -10.22 -0.12 1.67
C ARG A 9 -9.72 -1.28 0.80
N LYS A 10 -9.73 -1.12 -0.54
CA LYS A 10 -9.18 -2.11 -1.48
C LYS A 10 -7.66 -2.12 -1.57
N ARG A 11 -6.99 -1.00 -1.26
CA ARG A 11 -5.55 -0.80 -1.53
C ARG A 11 -4.67 -0.77 -0.28
N ILE A 12 -5.25 -0.44 0.87
CA ILE A 12 -4.55 -0.27 2.14
C ILE A 12 -5.17 -1.19 3.19
N LYS A 13 -4.33 -1.91 3.92
CA LYS A 13 -4.76 -2.78 5.03
C LYS A 13 -4.25 -2.23 6.35
N LEU A 14 -5.13 -2.23 7.35
CA LEU A 14 -4.76 -2.01 8.74
C LEU A 14 -4.38 -3.36 9.37
N THR A 15 -3.18 -3.46 9.92
CA THR A 15 -2.74 -4.67 10.65
C THR A 15 -3.36 -4.71 12.04
N LYS A 16 -3.33 -5.88 12.69
CA LYS A 16 -3.77 -6.03 14.10
C LYS A 16 -3.03 -5.07 15.05
N THR A 17 -1.77 -4.78 14.75
CA THR A 17 -0.91 -3.85 15.51
C THR A 17 -1.11 -2.38 15.13
N GLY A 18 -2.09 -2.06 14.29
CA GLY A 18 -2.42 -0.68 13.91
C GLY A 18 -1.51 -0.06 12.85
N LYS A 19 -0.66 -0.84 12.18
CA LYS A 19 0.17 -0.36 11.06
C LYS A 19 -0.64 -0.36 9.77
N LEU A 20 -0.53 0.71 8.99
CA LEU A 20 -1.07 0.77 7.63
C LEU A 20 -0.04 0.18 6.66
N ILE A 21 -0.46 -0.78 5.83
CA ILE A 21 0.40 -1.42 4.84
C ILE A 21 -0.15 -1.23 3.42
N ARG A 22 0.75 -1.09 2.45
CA ARG A 22 0.44 -0.98 1.01
C ARG A 22 1.35 -1.86 0.17
N ARG A 23 0.91 -2.16 -1.05
CA ARG A 23 1.78 -2.73 -2.09
C ARG A 23 2.74 -1.66 -2.62
N VAL A 24 3.94 -2.07 -3.05
CA VAL A 24 4.86 -1.19 -3.78
C VAL A 24 4.37 -1.03 -5.22
N ALA A 25 4.42 0.19 -5.74
CA ALA A 25 4.02 0.47 -7.12
C ALA A 25 5.04 -0.04 -8.15
N GLY A 26 4.68 -0.02 -9.43
CA GLY A 26 5.59 -0.35 -10.53
C GLY A 26 5.84 -1.85 -10.74
N GLN A 27 4.91 -2.72 -10.32
CA GLN A 27 5.01 -4.17 -10.51
C GLN A 27 4.37 -4.68 -11.81
N ASN A 28 3.58 -3.89 -12.52
CA ASN A 28 2.68 -4.41 -13.56
C ASN A 28 3.30 -4.48 -14.96
N HIS A 29 4.22 -3.57 -15.30
CA HIS A 29 4.76 -3.43 -16.66
C HIS A 29 6.25 -3.08 -16.64
N PHE A 30 6.94 -3.24 -17.78
CA PHE A 30 8.37 -2.93 -17.97
C PHE A 30 9.36 -3.66 -17.03
N ASN A 31 8.94 -4.77 -16.40
CA ASN A 31 9.81 -5.51 -15.48
C ASN A 31 10.94 -6.27 -16.17
N ALA A 32 10.87 -6.52 -17.49
CA ALA A 32 11.84 -7.33 -18.22
C ALA A 32 13.27 -6.78 -18.16
N LYS A 33 13.41 -5.44 -18.15
CA LYS A 33 14.70 -4.73 -18.07
C LYS A 33 15.16 -4.47 -16.63
N GLU A 34 14.34 -4.81 -15.65
CA GLU A 34 14.63 -4.53 -14.25
C GLU A 34 15.40 -5.68 -13.59
N SER A 35 16.37 -5.33 -12.74
CA SER A 35 17.14 -6.31 -11.99
C SER A 35 16.26 -7.16 -11.07
N GLY A 36 16.62 -8.44 -10.92
CA GLY A 36 15.89 -9.37 -10.04
C GLY A 36 15.84 -8.92 -8.58
N ARG A 37 16.84 -8.15 -8.11
CA ARG A 37 16.84 -7.53 -6.77
C ARG A 37 15.72 -6.52 -6.62
N MET A 38 15.53 -5.64 -7.61
CA MET A 38 14.50 -4.61 -7.55
C MET A 38 13.10 -5.22 -7.67
N ARG A 39 12.93 -6.22 -8.54
CA ARG A 39 11.66 -6.96 -8.66
C ARG A 39 11.23 -7.59 -7.34
N ARG A 40 12.16 -8.27 -6.65
CA ARG A 40 11.92 -8.84 -5.31
C ARG A 40 11.56 -7.76 -4.28
N ARG A 41 12.28 -6.63 -4.28
CA ARG A 41 11.98 -5.50 -3.37
C ARG A 41 10.58 -4.95 -3.58
N LYS A 42 10.11 -4.85 -4.82
CA LYS A 42 8.74 -4.38 -5.11
C LYS A 42 7.67 -5.40 -4.72
N GLY A 43 7.96 -6.71 -4.77
CA GLY A 43 7.01 -7.76 -4.41
C GLY A 43 6.53 -7.74 -2.95
N THR A 44 7.23 -7.05 -2.05
CA THR A 44 6.87 -7.00 -0.62
C THR A 44 5.82 -5.92 -0.33
N SER A 45 5.06 -6.11 0.75
CA SER A 45 4.20 -5.03 1.29
C SER A 45 5.03 -4.13 2.20
N VAL A 46 4.85 -2.83 2.06
CA VAL A 46 5.59 -1.82 2.82
C VAL A 46 4.66 -1.01 3.72
N PRO A 47 5.15 -0.52 4.87
CA PRO A 47 4.39 0.39 5.70
C PRO A 47 4.05 1.67 4.92
N PHE A 48 2.84 2.18 5.14
CA PHE A 48 2.45 3.50 4.66
C PHE A 48 3.20 4.58 5.45
N PRO A 49 3.65 5.68 4.81
CA PRO A 49 4.28 6.78 5.54
C PRO A 49 3.40 7.32 6.67
N ARG A 50 4.01 7.64 7.81
CA ARG A 50 3.28 8.09 9.01
C ARG A 50 2.53 9.41 8.80
N SER A 51 3.01 10.29 7.92
CA SER A 51 2.41 11.59 7.61
C SER A 51 0.95 11.47 7.15
N PHE A 52 0.63 10.47 6.33
CA PHE A 52 -0.71 10.26 5.77
C PHE A 52 -1.64 9.45 6.69
N ARG A 53 -1.17 9.01 7.86
CA ARG A 53 -1.93 8.12 8.75
C ARG A 53 -3.29 8.72 9.14
N ARG A 54 -3.31 9.98 9.55
CA ARG A 54 -4.54 10.69 9.97
C ARG A 54 -5.56 10.73 8.84
N GLU A 55 -5.09 11.06 7.64
CA GLU A 55 -5.92 11.23 6.46
C GLU A 55 -6.58 9.93 6.01
N ILE A 56 -5.81 8.83 6.03
CA ILE A 56 -6.26 7.50 5.63
C ILE A 56 -7.27 6.93 6.62
N LEU A 57 -7.02 7.05 7.93
CA LEU A 57 -7.94 6.55 8.95
C LEU A 57 -9.29 7.27 8.95
N ALA A 58 -9.31 8.57 8.61
CA ALA A 58 -10.55 9.32 8.50
C ALA A 58 -11.46 8.87 7.33
N ARG A 59 -10.92 8.12 6.36
CA ARG A 59 -11.63 7.71 5.13
C ARG A 59 -11.85 6.19 5.01
N LEU A 60 -11.35 5.42 5.99
CA LEU A 60 -11.39 3.95 6.04
C LEU A 60 -12.68 3.47 6.70
#